data_AF-A0ABD0WEV6-F1
#
_entry.id   AF-A0ABD0WEV6-F1
#
_cell.length_a   1.000
_cell.length_b   1.000
_cell.length_c   1.000
_cell.angle_alpha   90.00
_cell.angle_beta   90.00
_cell.angle_gamma   90.00
#
_symmetry.space_group_name_H-M   'P 1'
#
loop_
_entity.id
_entity.type
_entity.pdbx_description
1 polymer ?
#
loop_
_entity_poly.entity_id
_entity_poly.type
_entity_poly.pdbx_seq_one_letter_code
_entity_poly.pdbx_strand_id
1 'polypeptide(L)'
;MDVAVRRMQVMKIGCFAHTLNIAAQKLYSVKAVASWSAGIRDVVVWLRKATLAKPVLKEKQRLLGLPEHALKLGVRSRWNSLFLMVERFMEQYPAIEAAAMDLRLKRAMDSDRVERVSDDDVRKCEDFI
;
A
#
# COMPACT_ATOMS: atom_id res chain seq x y z
N MET A 1 -22.20 -1.56 -21.69
CA MET A 1 -22.85 -2.90 -21.81
C MET A 1 -24.36 -2.83 -21.71
N ASP A 2 -24.95 -1.99 -20.85
CA ASP A 2 -26.40 -2.02 -20.60
C ASP A 2 -27.27 -1.72 -21.84
N VAL A 3 -26.80 -0.89 -22.77
CA VAL A 3 -27.52 -0.60 -24.04
C VAL A 3 -27.59 -1.83 -24.95
N ALA A 4 -26.51 -2.61 -25.05
CA ALA A 4 -26.46 -3.82 -25.88
C ALA A 4 -27.33 -4.95 -25.28
N VAL A 5 -27.25 -5.14 -23.97
CA VAL A 5 -28.08 -6.12 -23.22
C VAL A 5 -29.57 -5.83 -23.40
N ARG A 6 -30.00 -4.56 -23.30
CA ARG A 6 -31.40 -4.17 -23.54
C ARG A 6 -31.86 -4.45 -24.96
N ARG A 7 -31.02 -4.17 -25.97
CA ARG A 7 -31.36 -4.41 -27.39
C ARG A 7 -31.44 -5.89 -27.74
N MET A 8 -30.60 -6.72 -27.13
CA MET A 8 -30.55 -8.16 -27.40
C MET A 8 -31.51 -8.97 -26.52
N GLN A 9 -32.29 -8.32 -25.64
CA GLN A 9 -33.22 -8.97 -24.69
C GLN A 9 -32.59 -10.09 -23.85
N VAL A 10 -31.30 -9.98 -23.53
CA VAL A 10 -30.57 -11.00 -22.76
C VAL A 10 -30.62 -10.65 -21.28
N MET A 11 -30.77 -11.65 -20.41
CA MET A 11 -30.69 -11.46 -18.96
C MET A 11 -29.25 -11.14 -18.54
N LYS A 12 -29.05 -10.01 -17.84
CA LYS A 12 -27.76 -9.66 -17.22
C LYS A 12 -27.73 -10.12 -15.77
N ILE A 13 -26.86 -11.08 -15.47
CA ILE A 13 -26.56 -11.49 -14.10
C ILE A 13 -25.39 -10.66 -13.58
N GLY A 14 -25.54 -10.06 -12.40
CA GLY A 14 -24.47 -9.31 -11.76
C GLY A 14 -23.32 -10.23 -11.33
N CYS A 15 -22.08 -9.82 -11.59
CA CYS A 15 -20.91 -10.55 -11.08
C CYS A 15 -20.66 -10.17 -9.62
N PHE A 16 -20.77 -11.14 -8.70
CA PHE A 16 -20.51 -10.91 -7.28
C PHE A 16 -19.10 -10.39 -7.01
N ALA A 17 -18.09 -10.96 -7.69
CA ALA A 17 -16.70 -10.48 -7.58
C ALA A 17 -16.55 -9.03 -8.04
N HIS A 18 -17.31 -8.60 -9.05
CA HIS A 18 -17.32 -7.20 -9.48
C HIS A 18 -17.93 -6.28 -8.42
N THR A 19 -19.03 -6.69 -7.79
CA THR A 19 -19.65 -5.96 -6.67
C THR A 19 -18.68 -5.81 -5.50
N LEU A 20 -18.00 -6.89 -5.11
CA LEU A 20 -17.02 -6.83 -4.03
C LEU A 20 -15.82 -5.93 -4.39
N ASN A 21 -15.38 -5.94 -5.66
CA ASN A 21 -14.35 -5.03 -6.14
C ASN A 21 -14.76 -3.55 -6.12
N ILE A 22 -16.02 -3.24 -6.46
CA ILE A 22 -16.57 -1.89 -6.30
C ILE A 22 -16.62 -1.50 -4.81
N ALA A 23 -17.06 -2.41 -3.93
CA ALA A 23 -17.12 -2.14 -2.50
C ALA A 23 -15.72 -1.84 -1.92
N ALA A 24 -14.73 -2.65 -2.25
CA ALA A 24 -13.34 -2.42 -1.85
C ALA A 24 -12.78 -1.11 -2.42
N GLN A 25 -13.10 -0.76 -3.67
CA GLN A 25 -12.73 0.53 -4.26
C GLN A 25 -13.28 1.72 -3.46
N LYS A 26 -14.50 1.60 -2.92
CA LYS A 26 -15.11 2.67 -2.12
C LYS A 26 -14.37 2.96 -0.81
N LEU A 27 -13.54 2.04 -0.31
CA LEU A 27 -12.70 2.30 0.87
C LEU A 27 -11.78 3.52 0.67
N TYR A 28 -11.26 3.73 -0.54
CA TYR A 28 -10.44 4.89 -0.87
C TYR A 28 -11.20 6.23 -0.82
N SER A 29 -12.54 6.19 -0.79
CA SER A 29 -13.37 7.39 -0.64
C SER A 29 -13.70 7.69 0.83
N VAL A 30 -13.43 6.75 1.75
CA VAL A 30 -13.61 6.95 3.19
C VAL A 30 -12.42 7.78 3.69
N LYS A 31 -12.68 9.04 4.10
CA LYS A 31 -11.62 9.97 4.54
C LYS A 31 -10.69 9.37 5.60
N ALA A 32 -11.27 8.65 6.56
CA ALA A 32 -10.53 8.00 7.64
C ALA A 32 -9.56 6.92 7.14
N VAL A 33 -9.80 6.29 5.99
CA VAL A 33 -8.89 5.31 5.35
C VAL A 33 -7.94 6.00 4.37
N ALA A 34 -8.46 6.94 3.58
CA ALA A 34 -7.71 7.65 2.57
C ALA A 34 -6.54 8.47 3.14
N SER A 35 -6.70 9.03 4.34
CA SER A 35 -5.67 9.89 4.95
C SER A 35 -4.39 9.13 5.29
N TRP A 36 -4.47 8.06 6.09
CA TRP A 36 -3.28 7.31 6.50
C TRP A 36 -2.74 6.45 5.35
N SER A 37 -3.62 5.85 4.55
CA SER A 37 -3.17 5.00 3.42
C SER A 37 -2.44 5.78 2.33
N ALA A 38 -2.65 7.10 2.22
CA ALA A 38 -1.85 7.97 1.37
C ALA A 38 -0.40 8.08 1.86
N GLY A 39 -0.18 8.33 3.16
CA GLY A 39 1.16 8.37 3.75
C GLY A 39 1.92 7.06 3.58
N ILE A 40 1.26 5.92 3.86
CA ILE A 40 1.84 4.59 3.62
C ILE A 40 2.22 4.41 2.14
N ARG A 41 1.32 4.81 1.23
CA ARG A 41 1.57 4.73 -0.21
C ARG A 41 2.79 5.55 -0.61
N ASP A 42 2.94 6.76 -0.09
CA ASP A 42 4.04 7.66 -0.46
C ASP A 42 5.39 7.08 -0.03
N VAL A 43 5.47 6.52 1.19
CA VAL A 43 6.66 5.79 1.66
C VAL A 43 6.97 4.58 0.77
N VAL A 44 5.97 3.77 0.42
CA VAL A 44 6.15 2.61 -0.47
C VAL A 44 6.62 3.03 -1.86
N VAL A 45 6.04 4.10 -2.42
CA VAL A 45 6.44 4.64 -3.73
C VAL A 45 7.90 5.12 -3.67
N TRP A 46 8.26 5.86 -2.64
CA TRP A 46 9.62 6.37 -2.48
C TRP A 46 10.64 5.24 -2.36
N LEU A 47 10.40 4.26 -1.48
CA LEU A 47 11.28 3.10 -1.29
C LEU A 47 11.44 2.25 -2.56
N ARG A 48 10.41 2.20 -3.41
CA ARG A 48 10.49 1.48 -4.69
C ARG A 48 11.24 2.26 -5.77
N LYS A 49 11.18 3.60 -5.74
CA LYS A 49 11.79 4.50 -6.72
C LYS A 49 13.26 4.78 -6.41
N ALA A 50 13.60 5.01 -5.15
CA ALA A 50 14.95 5.38 -4.74
C ALA A 50 15.94 4.23 -5.00
N THR A 51 17.00 4.53 -5.76
CA THR A 51 17.99 3.53 -6.20
C THR A 51 18.65 2.79 -5.03
N LEU A 52 18.98 3.51 -3.96
CA LEU A 52 19.61 2.93 -2.77
C LEU A 52 18.60 2.34 -1.78
N ALA A 53 17.30 2.63 -1.89
CA ALA A 53 16.32 2.18 -0.91
C ALA A 53 16.13 0.67 -0.92
N LYS A 54 16.10 0.03 -2.09
CA LYS A 54 15.97 -1.43 -2.21
C LYS A 54 17.12 -2.20 -1.55
N PRO A 55 18.40 -1.95 -1.86
CA PRO A 55 19.49 -2.67 -1.23
C PRO A 55 19.57 -2.40 0.28
N VAL A 56 19.32 -1.16 0.72
CA VAL A 56 19.30 -0.83 2.16
C VAL A 56 18.16 -1.54 2.88
N LEU A 57 16.95 -1.53 2.32
CA LEU A 57 15.81 -2.24 2.90
C LEU A 57 16.10 -3.74 3.02
N LYS A 58 16.68 -4.35 1.99
CA LYS A 58 17.08 -5.77 1.99
C LYS A 58 18.14 -6.08 3.04
N GLU A 59 19.11 -5.18 3.22
CA GLU A 59 20.10 -5.27 4.30
C GLU A 59 19.41 -5.24 5.67
N LYS A 60 18.47 -4.31 5.89
CA LYS A 60 17.73 -4.22 7.17
C LYS A 60 16.84 -5.43 7.42
N GLN A 61 16.16 -5.94 6.39
CA GLN A 61 15.39 -7.18 6.46
C GLN A 61 16.25 -8.34 6.97
N ARG A 62 17.44 -8.52 6.39
CA ARG A 62 18.38 -9.58 6.80
C ARG A 62 18.88 -9.40 8.22
N LEU A 63 19.27 -8.17 8.60
CA LEU A 63 19.76 -7.87 9.94
C LEU A 63 18.70 -8.13 11.02
N LEU A 64 17.43 -7.91 10.70
CA LEU A 64 16.29 -8.12 11.60
C LEU A 64 15.69 -9.54 11.51
N GLY A 65 16.25 -10.42 10.66
CA GLY A 65 15.70 -11.77 10.45
C GLY A 65 14.31 -11.80 9.80
N LEU A 66 13.92 -10.73 9.10
CA LEU A 66 12.65 -10.63 8.40
C LEU A 66 12.73 -11.28 7.00
N PRO A 67 11.60 -11.78 6.47
CA PRO A 67 11.53 -12.20 5.07
C PRO A 67 11.95 -11.06 4.13
N GLU A 68 12.79 -11.36 3.12
CA GLU A 68 13.29 -10.37 2.15
C GLU A 68 12.23 -10.03 1.08
N HIS A 69 11.01 -9.67 1.50
CA HIS A 69 9.91 -9.37 0.60
C HIS A 69 9.97 -7.95 0.06
N ALA A 70 9.65 -7.79 -1.23
CA ALA A 70 9.45 -6.47 -1.81
C ALA A 70 8.11 -5.86 -1.34
N LEU A 71 8.11 -4.53 -1.13
CA LEU A 71 6.90 -3.79 -0.79
C LEU A 71 5.89 -3.80 -1.95
N LYS A 72 4.62 -4.02 -1.62
CA LYS A 72 3.51 -4.02 -2.57
C LYS A 72 2.92 -2.62 -2.66
N LEU A 73 2.68 -2.12 -3.87
CA LEU A 73 1.99 -0.85 -4.07
C LEU A 73 0.51 -1.13 -4.36
N GLY A 74 -0.38 -0.49 -3.60
CA GLY A 74 -1.82 -0.58 -3.79
C GLY A 74 -2.26 -0.11 -5.18
N VAL A 75 -3.22 -0.81 -5.79
CA VAL A 75 -3.87 -0.47 -7.05
C VAL A 75 -5.34 -0.27 -6.77
N ARG A 76 -5.84 0.96 -6.93
CA ARG A 76 -7.20 1.32 -6.55
C ARG A 76 -8.26 0.42 -7.17
N SER A 77 -8.08 0.03 -8.43
CA SER A 77 -9.06 -0.77 -9.18
C SER A 77 -9.14 -2.25 -8.77
N ARG A 78 -8.28 -2.74 -7.86
CA ARG A 78 -8.19 -4.14 -7.44
C ARG A 78 -8.55 -4.30 -5.97
N TRP A 79 -9.57 -5.09 -5.70
CA TRP A 79 -10.20 -5.30 -4.39
C TRP A 79 -9.24 -5.58 -3.22
N ASN A 80 -8.34 -6.52 -3.38
CA ASN A 80 -7.43 -6.93 -2.31
C ASN A 80 -6.18 -6.04 -2.22
N SER A 81 -6.03 -5.05 -3.09
CA SER A 81 -4.72 -4.40 -3.25
C SER A 81 -4.37 -3.45 -2.13
N LEU A 82 -5.37 -2.85 -1.46
CA LEU A 82 -5.13 -2.05 -0.25
C LEU A 82 -4.67 -2.96 0.89
N PHE A 83 -5.45 -3.99 1.20
CA PHE A 83 -5.12 -5.00 2.21
C PHE A 83 -3.72 -5.57 2.03
N LEU A 84 -3.39 -6.07 0.83
CA LEU A 84 -2.06 -6.65 0.56
C LEU A 84 -0.92 -5.63 0.65
N MET A 85 -1.18 -4.34 0.40
CA MET A 85 -0.19 -3.28 0.60
C MET A 85 0.07 -3.06 2.09
N VAL A 86 -1.00 -2.95 2.89
CA VAL A 86 -0.92 -2.70 4.34
C VAL A 86 -0.31 -3.89 5.06
N GLU A 87 -0.77 -5.11 4.76
CA GLU A 87 -0.21 -6.36 5.29
C GLU A 87 1.31 -6.46 5.04
N ARG A 88 1.75 -6.23 3.79
CA ARG A 88 3.18 -6.27 3.45
C ARG A 88 3.95 -5.11 4.10
N PHE A 89 3.32 -3.95 4.24
CA PHE A 89 3.94 -2.80 4.89
C PHE A 89 4.20 -3.10 6.37
N MET A 90 3.20 -3.63 7.08
CA MET A 90 3.30 -3.99 8.51
C MET A 90 4.31 -5.10 8.75
N GLU A 91 4.32 -6.16 7.93
CA GLU A 91 5.33 -7.23 8.01
C GLU A 91 6.76 -6.68 7.90
N GLN A 92 6.94 -5.61 7.14
CA GLN A 92 8.25 -5.02 6.84
C GLN A 92 8.53 -3.74 7.63
N TYR A 93 7.60 -3.31 8.49
CA TYR A 93 7.67 -2.01 9.17
C TYR A 93 8.96 -1.83 9.98
N PRO A 94 9.45 -2.82 10.76
CA PRO A 94 10.72 -2.67 11.48
C PRO A 94 11.92 -2.44 10.54
N ALA A 95 11.95 -3.10 9.38
CA ALA A 95 12.99 -2.87 8.38
C ALA A 95 12.86 -1.51 7.68
N ILE A 96 11.62 -1.06 7.44
CA ILE A 96 11.33 0.27 6.87
C ILE A 96 11.81 1.36 7.82
N GLU A 97 11.50 1.25 9.11
CA GLU A 97 11.91 2.21 10.13
C GLU A 97 13.44 2.26 10.26
N ALA A 98 14.10 1.10 10.36
CA ALA A 98 15.55 1.01 10.39
C ALA A 98 16.20 1.58 9.11
N ALA A 99 15.58 1.37 7.95
CA ALA A 99 16.06 1.92 6.68
C ALA A 99 15.89 3.44 6.63
N ALA A 100 14.79 3.98 7.14
CA ALA A 100 14.56 5.42 7.21
C ALA A 100 15.57 6.14 8.13
N MET A 101 16.16 5.41 9.09
CA MET A 101 17.20 5.93 9.97
C MET A 101 18.63 5.75 9.45
N ASP A 102 18.81 4.99 8.37
CA ASP A 102 20.11 4.82 7.71
C ASP A 102 20.57 6.13 7.06
N LEU A 103 21.79 6.58 7.37
CA LEU A 103 22.34 7.84 6.84
C LEU A 103 22.35 7.90 5.30
N ARG A 104 22.45 6.75 4.63
CA ARG A 104 22.41 6.65 3.16
C ARG A 104 21.05 7.05 2.59
N LEU A 105 19.98 6.84 3.35
CA LEU A 105 18.60 7.14 2.94
C LEU A 105 18.06 8.41 3.58
N LYS A 106 18.38 8.66 4.85
CA LYS A 106 17.86 9.79 5.63
C LYS A 106 17.98 11.12 4.88
N ARG A 107 19.17 11.41 4.32
CA ARG A 107 19.42 12.63 3.54
C ARG A 107 18.52 12.75 2.30
N ALA A 108 18.29 11.63 1.61
CA ALA A 108 17.45 11.60 0.42
C ALA A 108 15.96 11.73 0.79
N MET A 109 15.52 11.08 1.88
CA MET A 109 14.15 11.23 2.40
C MET A 109 13.86 12.67 2.84
N ASP A 110 14.80 13.30 3.55
CA ASP A 110 14.67 14.69 3.99
C ASP A 110 14.61 15.65 2.78
N SER A 111 15.46 15.43 1.76
CA SER A 111 15.46 16.20 0.52
C SER A 111 14.17 16.05 -0.27
N ASP A 112 13.64 14.83 -0.36
CA ASP A 112 12.40 14.51 -1.07
C ASP A 112 11.14 14.79 -0.23
N ARG A 113 11.32 15.28 1.02
CA ARG A 113 10.25 15.59 1.97
C ARG A 113 9.30 14.41 2.22
N VAL A 114 9.85 13.21 2.32
CA VAL A 114 9.08 12.01 2.63
C VAL A 114 8.70 12.04 4.11
N GLU A 115 7.41 12.20 4.38
CA GLU A 115 6.90 12.15 5.74
C GLU A 115 7.11 10.76 6.36
N ARG A 116 7.45 10.74 7.64
CA ARG A 116 7.50 9.50 8.41
C ARG A 116 6.09 9.09 8.79
N VAL A 117 5.85 7.78 8.77
CA VAL A 117 4.60 7.20 9.26
C VAL A 117 4.51 7.43 10.77
N SER A 118 3.42 8.02 11.22
CA SER A 118 3.19 8.26 12.65
C SER A 118 2.75 6.98 13.37
N ASP A 119 2.96 6.92 14.69
CA ASP A 119 2.49 5.78 15.51
C ASP A 119 0.97 5.56 15.38
N ASP A 120 0.21 6.63 15.21
CA ASP A 120 -1.24 6.55 14.99
C ASP A 120 -1.58 5.93 13.62
N ASP A 121 -0.79 6.22 12.58
CA ASP A 121 -0.96 5.57 11.27
C ASP A 121 -0.60 4.09 11.33
N VAL A 122 0.43 3.71 12.11
CA VAL A 122 0.80 2.31 12.33
C VAL A 122 -0.33 1.57 13.04
N ARG A 123 -0.87 2.13 14.12
CA ARG A 123 -2.03 1.57 14.83
C ARG A 123 -3.24 1.38 13.91
N LYS A 124 -3.53 2.36 13.05
CA LYS A 124 -4.61 2.25 12.05
C LYS A 124 -4.33 1.17 11.00
N CYS A 125 -3.07 0.93 10.65
CA CYS A 125 -2.68 -0.17 9.77
C CYS A 125 -2.91 -1.53 10.45
N GLU A 126 -2.59 -1.64 11.74
CA GLU A 126 -2.83 -2.83 12.56
C GLU A 126 -4.33 -3.13 12.68
N ASP A 127 -5.15 -2.12 13.00
CA ASP A 127 -6.60 -2.26 13.10
C ASP A 127 -7.28 -2.61 11.76
N PHE A 128 -6.59 -2.38 10.64
CA PHE A 128 -7.12 -2.61 9.30
C PHE A 128 -6.90 -4.05 8.79
N ILE A 129 -5.91 -4.77 9.30
CA ILE A 129 -5.55 -6.14 8.89
C ILE A 129 -6.13 -7.19 9.82
#